data_AF-A0A8H4N0X9-F1
#
_entry.id   AF-A0A8H4N0X9-F1
#
_cell.length_a   1.000
_cell.length_b   1.000
_cell.length_c   1.000
_cell.angle_alpha   90.00
_cell.angle_beta   90.00
_cell.angle_gamma   90.00
#
_symmetry.space_group_name_H-M   'P 1'
#
loop_
_entity.id
_entity.type
_entity.pdbx_description
1 polymer ?
#
loop_
_entity_poly.entity_id
_entity_poly.type
_entity_poly.pdbx_seq_one_letter_code
_entity_poly.pdbx_strand_id
1 'polypeptide(L)'
;MTPKADGLILRSIRTDYKFPMTWPDRVTVLHKLRSEPTDETDSFILDVIILSERHQRPAARCVEDIVVYDYRRGKKTPLKPFMLDQFRETFTLQEAAKKKYGQRVGALLEQVRQLETGSWDRPDAKEDFGSASP
;
A
#
# COMPACT_ATOMS: atom_id res chain seq x y z
N MET A 1 -13.20 22.81 -23.76
CA MET A 1 -11.77 22.48 -23.92
C MET A 1 -11.72 21.02 -24.39
N THR A 2 -11.40 20.75 -25.66
CA THR A 2 -11.34 19.35 -26.16
C THR A 2 -9.96 18.79 -25.85
N PRO A 3 -9.83 17.69 -25.09
CA PRO A 3 -8.51 17.11 -24.80
C PRO A 3 -7.85 16.66 -26.12
N LYS A 4 -6.64 17.17 -26.39
CA LYS A 4 -5.95 16.97 -27.68
C LYS A 4 -5.08 15.72 -27.76
N ALA A 5 -5.00 14.94 -26.68
CA ALA A 5 -4.10 13.79 -26.56
C ALA A 5 -4.71 12.70 -25.65
N ASP A 6 -4.05 11.55 -25.62
CA ASP A 6 -4.40 10.48 -24.68
C ASP A 6 -4.20 10.97 -23.25
N GLY A 7 -5.14 10.62 -22.36
CA GLY A 7 -5.10 10.98 -20.94
C GLY A 7 -5.54 9.83 -20.05
N LEU A 8 -5.46 10.05 -18.74
CA LEU A 8 -5.87 9.09 -17.73
C LEU A 8 -7.24 9.47 -17.16
N ILE A 9 -8.11 8.48 -17.02
CA ILE A 9 -9.44 8.62 -16.41
C ILE A 9 -9.50 7.73 -15.17
N LEU A 10 -9.83 8.31 -14.02
CA LEU A 10 -10.20 7.53 -12.84
C LEU A 10 -11.58 6.91 -13.07
N ARG A 11 -11.62 5.63 -13.46
CA ARG A 11 -12.84 4.88 -13.76
C ARG A 11 -13.61 4.57 -12.49
N SER A 12 -12.93 4.21 -11.41
CA SER A 12 -13.53 4.05 -10.10
C SER A 12 -12.51 4.27 -8.98
N ILE A 13 -13.00 4.67 -7.81
CA ILE A 13 -12.22 4.74 -6.59
C ILE A 13 -13.06 4.20 -5.44
N ARG A 14 -12.47 3.33 -4.63
CA ARG A 14 -13.04 2.88 -3.37
C ARG A 14 -12.10 3.28 -2.25
N THR A 15 -12.65 3.90 -1.21
CA THR A 15 -11.90 4.30 -0.01
C THR A 15 -12.53 3.72 1.24
N ASP A 16 -11.74 2.94 1.99
CA ASP A 16 -12.13 2.39 3.29
C ASP A 16 -11.40 3.18 4.41
N TYR A 17 -12.14 4.06 5.09
CA TYR A 17 -11.62 4.84 6.22
C TYR A 17 -11.52 3.98 7.48
N LYS A 18 -10.39 4.07 8.19
CA LYS A 18 -10.09 3.26 9.40
C LYS A 18 -10.39 4.00 10.69
N PHE A 19 -10.24 5.31 10.71
CA PHE A 19 -10.59 6.17 11.84
C PHE A 19 -10.74 7.63 11.38
N PRO A 20 -11.49 8.48 12.12
CA PRO A 20 -11.57 9.90 11.82
C PRO A 20 -10.25 10.60 12.15
N MET A 21 -9.64 11.26 11.16
CA MET A 21 -8.48 12.12 11.38
C MET A 21 -8.92 13.53 11.76
N THR A 22 -8.14 14.21 12.60
CA THR A 22 -8.38 15.61 12.98
C THR A 22 -7.19 16.47 12.62
N TRP A 23 -7.47 17.68 12.13
CA TRP A 23 -6.43 18.68 11.87
C TRP A 23 -5.83 19.21 13.19
N PRO A 24 -4.52 19.54 13.23
CA PRO A 24 -3.53 19.25 12.21
C PRO A 24 -3.02 17.81 12.30
N ASP A 25 -2.83 17.18 11.15
CA ASP A 25 -2.11 15.92 10.97
C ASP A 25 -1.34 15.98 9.63
N ARG A 26 -0.24 15.25 9.54
CA ARG A 26 0.51 15.03 8.30
C ARG A 26 0.24 13.62 7.83
N VAL A 27 0.06 13.46 6.53
CA VAL A 27 -0.19 12.15 5.93
C VAL A 27 0.86 11.81 4.91
N THR A 28 1.30 10.55 4.95
CA THR A 28 2.09 9.95 3.88
C THR A 28 1.17 9.08 3.05
N VAL A 29 1.12 9.32 1.74
CA VAL A 29 0.30 8.54 0.80
C VAL A 29 1.20 7.69 -0.08
N LEU A 30 1.03 6.38 0.00
CA LEU A 30 1.84 5.43 -0.76
C LEU A 30 0.95 4.70 -1.76
N HIS A 31 1.39 4.66 -3.01
CA HIS A 31 0.72 3.96 -4.09
C HIS A 31 1.59 2.79 -4.54
N LYS A 32 0.97 1.69 -4.95
CA LYS A 32 1.66 0.62 -5.67
C LYS A 32 0.81 0.12 -6.83
N LEU A 33 1.48 -0.32 -7.89
CA LEU A 33 0.85 -1.11 -8.95
C LEU A 33 0.37 -2.43 -8.35
N ARG A 34 -0.91 -2.78 -8.59
CA ARG A 34 -1.49 -4.04 -8.12
C ARG A 34 -0.95 -5.25 -8.88
N SER A 35 -0.73 -5.10 -10.19
CA SER A 35 -0.29 -6.15 -11.10
C SER A 35 0.74 -5.61 -12.09
N GLU A 36 1.56 -6.50 -12.64
CA GLU A 36 2.50 -6.17 -13.70
C GLU A 36 1.75 -5.75 -14.97
N PRO A 37 2.17 -4.67 -15.66
CA PRO A 37 1.56 -4.27 -16.91
C PRO A 37 2.04 -5.14 -18.10
N THR A 38 1.15 -5.38 -19.05
CA THR A 38 1.43 -5.98 -20.37
C THR A 38 1.33 -4.95 -21.48
N ASP A 39 1.71 -5.31 -22.71
CA ASP A 39 1.65 -4.41 -23.87
C ASP A 39 0.21 -4.01 -24.22
N GLU A 40 -0.78 -4.82 -23.85
CA GLU A 40 -2.21 -4.61 -24.04
C GLU A 40 -2.88 -3.85 -22.89
N THR A 41 -2.12 -3.49 -21.85
CA THR A 41 -2.68 -2.84 -20.66
C THR A 41 -3.24 -1.47 -21.01
N ASP A 42 -4.56 -1.36 -21.00
CA ASP A 42 -5.33 -0.11 -21.22
C ASP A 42 -5.89 0.49 -19.92
N SER A 43 -5.74 -0.24 -18.81
CA SER A 43 -6.16 0.16 -17.49
C SER A 43 -5.34 -0.54 -16.41
N PHE A 44 -5.14 0.13 -15.28
CA PHE A 44 -4.32 -0.36 -14.20
C PHE A 44 -4.92 0.04 -12.85
N ILE A 45 -4.62 -0.78 -11.83
CA ILE A 45 -5.11 -0.57 -10.48
C ILE A 45 -3.96 -0.14 -9.58
N LEU A 46 -4.16 0.95 -8.84
CA LEU A 46 -3.30 1.36 -7.75
C LEU A 46 -3.91 0.94 -6.41
N ASP A 47 -3.15 0.18 -5.63
CA ASP A 47 -3.45 -0.01 -4.21
C ASP A 47 -2.79 1.13 -3.44
N VAL A 48 -3.58 1.83 -2.62
CA VAL A 48 -3.15 3.03 -1.91
C VAL A 48 -3.31 2.84 -0.41
N ILE A 49 -2.32 3.29 0.35
CA ILE A 49 -2.40 3.41 1.80
C ILE A 49 -2.10 4.85 2.20
N ILE A 50 -3.00 5.42 3.00
CA ILE A 50 -2.84 6.74 3.61
C ILE A 50 -2.45 6.50 5.06
N LEU A 51 -1.23 6.89 5.43
CA LEU A 51 -0.69 6.78 6.78
C LEU A 51 -0.82 8.13 7.48
N SER A 52 -1.42 8.14 8.68
CA SER A 52 -1.31 9.28 9.59
C SER A 52 0.05 9.23 10.27
N GLU A 53 0.82 10.31 10.18
CA GLU A 53 2.10 10.42 10.85
C GLU A 53 1.90 10.65 12.35
N ARG A 54 0.90 11.44 12.76
CA ARG A 54 0.60 11.68 14.17
C ARG A 54 0.22 10.40 14.90
N HIS A 55 -0.61 9.56 14.28
CA HIS A 55 -1.08 8.30 14.87
C HIS A 55 -0.23 7.08 14.51
N GLN A 56 0.78 7.26 13.65
CA GLN A 56 1.70 6.22 13.17
C GLN A 56 1.00 4.95 12.68
N ARG A 57 -0.16 5.12 12.03
CA ARG A 57 -0.96 3.99 11.54
C ARG A 57 -1.77 4.32 10.29
N PRO A 58 -2.25 3.31 9.54
CA PRO A 58 -3.10 3.53 8.37
C PRO A 58 -4.43 4.20 8.75
N ALA A 59 -4.70 5.35 8.15
CA ALA A 59 -5.93 6.12 8.29
C ALA A 59 -6.99 5.72 7.25
N ALA A 60 -6.55 5.39 6.04
CA ALA A 60 -7.43 4.88 4.99
C ALA A 60 -6.68 3.95 4.05
N ARG A 61 -7.45 3.12 3.34
CA ARG A 61 -6.97 2.37 2.17
C ARG A 61 -7.81 2.76 0.98
N CYS A 62 -7.18 2.95 -0.17
CA CYS A 62 -7.88 3.19 -1.42
C CYS A 62 -7.53 2.13 -2.45
N VAL A 63 -8.48 1.87 -3.34
CA VAL A 63 -8.27 1.12 -4.57
C VAL A 63 -8.72 2.03 -5.70
N GLU A 64 -7.78 2.40 -6.56
CA GLU A 64 -8.01 3.30 -7.69
C GLU A 64 -7.89 2.50 -8.98
N ASP A 65 -8.92 2.59 -9.82
CA ASP A 65 -8.97 1.95 -11.12
C ASP A 65 -8.89 3.02 -12.20
N ILE A 66 -7.78 3.02 -12.94
CA ILE A 66 -7.42 4.09 -13.88
C ILE A 66 -7.35 3.52 -15.30
N VAL A 67 -7.92 4.25 -16.25
CA VAL A 67 -8.00 3.87 -17.66
C VAL A 67 -7.22 4.88 -18.50
N VAL A 68 -6.49 4.39 -19.49
CA VAL A 68 -5.87 5.21 -20.53
C VAL A 68 -6.87 5.41 -21.67
N TYR A 69 -7.17 6.66 -22.00
CA TYR A 69 -8.24 7.01 -22.92
C TYR A 69 -7.74 7.93 -24.03
N ASP A 70 -7.96 7.53 -25.28
CA ASP A 70 -7.71 8.37 -26.46
C ASP A 70 -8.95 9.26 -26.70
N TYR A 71 -8.86 10.50 -26.23
CA TYR A 71 -9.95 11.47 -26.36
C TYR A 71 -10.24 11.89 -27.79
N ARG A 72 -9.33 11.66 -28.75
CA ARG A 72 -9.56 11.97 -30.16
C ARG A 72 -10.44 10.91 -30.81
N ARG A 73 -10.26 9.65 -30.40
CA ARG A 73 -11.01 8.50 -30.92
C ARG A 73 -12.18 8.07 -30.05
N GLY A 74 -12.32 8.63 -28.85
CA GLY A 74 -13.40 8.30 -27.91
C GLY A 74 -13.36 6.85 -27.43
N LYS A 75 -12.17 6.28 -27.23
CA LYS A 75 -12.02 4.88 -26.80
C LYS A 75 -10.80 4.68 -25.90
N LYS A 76 -10.80 3.55 -25.17
CA LYS A 76 -9.61 3.08 -24.45
C LYS A 76 -8.47 2.82 -25.42
N THR A 77 -7.25 3.07 -24.96
CA THR A 77 -6.02 2.79 -25.70
C THR A 77 -4.98 2.19 -24.77
N PRO A 78 -4.08 1.32 -25.23
CA PRO A 78 -2.99 0.81 -24.39
C PRO A 78 -2.10 1.93 -23.84
N LEU A 79 -1.35 1.62 -22.78
CA LEU A 79 -0.27 2.46 -22.27
C LEU A 79 0.71 2.82 -23.39
N LYS A 80 1.22 4.06 -23.37
CA LYS A 80 2.32 4.47 -24.25
C LYS A 80 3.59 3.71 -23.86
N PRO A 81 4.52 3.45 -24.82
CA PRO A 81 5.73 2.68 -24.55
C PRO A 81 6.51 3.15 -23.32
N PHE A 82 6.76 4.46 -23.20
CA PHE A 82 7.48 5.00 -22.03
C PHE A 82 6.76 4.78 -20.69
N MET A 83 5.43 4.76 -20.67
CA MET A 83 4.65 4.50 -19.45
C MET A 83 4.74 3.03 -19.08
N LEU A 84 4.65 2.15 -20.08
CA LEU A 84 4.79 0.72 -19.90
C LEU A 84 6.17 0.35 -19.36
N ASP A 85 7.24 0.90 -19.94
CA ASP A 85 8.62 0.69 -19.50
C ASP A 85 8.79 1.13 -18.03
N GLN A 86 8.30 2.33 -17.70
CA GLN A 86 8.38 2.85 -16.33
C GLN A 86 7.56 2.00 -15.35
N PHE A 87 6.38 1.50 -15.75
CA PHE A 87 5.55 0.67 -14.89
C PHE A 87 6.17 -0.71 -14.67
N ARG A 88 6.79 -1.32 -15.69
CA ARG A 88 7.54 -2.59 -15.55
C ARG A 88 8.72 -2.44 -14.60
N GLU A 89 9.50 -1.37 -14.74
CA GLU A 89 10.60 -1.06 -13.83
C GLU A 89 10.07 -0.87 -12.40
N THR A 90 9.03 -0.05 -12.24
CA THR A 90 8.41 0.22 -10.94
C THR A 90 7.90 -1.06 -10.29
N PHE A 91 7.21 -1.92 -11.05
CA PHE A 91 6.69 -3.18 -10.55
C PHE A 91 7.81 -4.13 -10.09
N THR A 92 8.90 -4.18 -10.85
CA THR A 92 10.10 -4.96 -10.48
C THR A 92 10.70 -4.47 -9.16
N LEU A 93 10.85 -3.14 -9.00
CA LEU A 93 11.36 -2.53 -7.76
C LEU A 93 10.42 -2.80 -6.57
N GLN A 94 9.10 -2.77 -6.78
CA GLN A 94 8.10 -3.09 -5.76
C GLN A 94 8.24 -4.54 -5.27
N GLU A 95 8.34 -5.51 -6.17
CA GLU A 95 8.45 -6.92 -5.77
C GLU A 95 9.80 -7.22 -5.09
N ALA A 96 10.89 -6.59 -5.54
CA ALA A 96 12.17 -6.65 -4.86
C ALA A 96 12.10 -6.07 -3.43
N ALA A 97 11.46 -4.90 -3.27
CA ALA A 97 11.25 -4.27 -1.97
C ALA A 97 10.37 -5.14 -1.05
N LYS A 98 9.25 -5.66 -1.57
CA LYS A 98 8.34 -6.56 -0.84
C LYS A 98 9.07 -7.80 -0.33
N LYS A 99 9.91 -8.43 -1.15
CA LYS A 99 10.73 -9.57 -0.72
C LYS A 99 11.70 -9.16 0.39
N LYS A 100 12.48 -8.10 0.18
CA LYS A 100 13.48 -7.60 1.14
C LYS A 100 12.86 -7.26 2.49
N TYR A 101 11.78 -6.49 2.50
CA TYR A 101 11.14 -6.04 3.74
C TYR A 101 10.27 -7.13 4.37
N GLY A 102 9.65 -8.01 3.59
CA GLY A 102 8.95 -9.19 4.11
C GLY A 102 9.89 -10.12 4.89
N GLN A 103 11.10 -10.36 4.38
CA GLN A 103 12.12 -11.12 5.10
C GLN A 103 12.54 -10.45 6.42
N ARG A 104 12.70 -9.12 6.41
CA ARG A 104 13.05 -8.35 7.63
C ARG A 104 11.95 -8.42 8.68
N VAL A 105 10.69 -8.29 8.27
CA VAL A 105 9.54 -8.43 9.18
C VAL A 105 9.49 -9.84 9.76
N GLY A 106 9.68 -10.87 8.93
CA GLY A 106 9.74 -12.26 9.40
C GLY A 106 10.84 -12.48 10.45
N ALA A 107 12.05 -11.98 10.19
CA ALA A 107 13.16 -12.07 11.15
C ALA A 107 12.86 -11.33 12.47
N LEU A 108 12.24 -10.15 12.40
CA LEU A 108 11.84 -9.39 13.58
C LEU A 108 10.79 -10.14 14.40
N LEU A 109 9.78 -10.72 13.75
CA LEU A 109 8.74 -11.51 14.42
C LEU A 109 9.33 -12.73 15.14
N GLU A 110 10.28 -13.41 14.52
CA GLU A 110 10.99 -14.54 15.14
C GLU A 110 11.79 -14.09 16.38
N GLN A 111 12.53 -12.98 16.27
CA GLN A 111 13.25 -12.42 17.41
C GLN A 111 12.32 -12.03 18.55
N VAL A 112 11.19 -11.39 18.25
CA VAL A 112 10.16 -11.09 19.25
C VAL A 112 9.70 -12.39 19.90
N ARG A 113 9.34 -13.41 19.11
CA ARG A 113 8.84 -14.69 19.64
C ARG A 113 9.82 -15.39 20.59
N GLN A 114 11.12 -15.33 20.28
CA GLN A 114 12.16 -15.86 21.16
C GLN A 114 12.22 -15.10 22.49
N LEU A 115 12.02 -13.79 22.48
CA LEU A 115 11.96 -12.99 23.72
C LEU A 115 10.70 -13.31 24.53
N GLU A 116 9.53 -13.46 23.90
CA GLU A 116 8.28 -13.81 24.60
C GLU A 116 8.41 -15.15 25.31
N THR A 117 8.85 -16.18 24.58
CA THR A 117 9.04 -17.54 25.10
C THR A 117 10.17 -17.63 26.13
N GLY A 118 11.18 -16.77 26.03
CA GLY A 118 12.26 -16.66 27.02
C GLY A 118 11.89 -15.88 28.28
N SER A 119 10.74 -15.21 28.34
CA SER A 119 10.38 -14.31 29.44
C SER A 119 9.05 -14.65 30.12
N TRP A 120 7.93 -14.32 29.49
CA TRP A 120 6.59 -14.46 30.10
C TRP A 120 5.79 -15.66 29.56
N ASP A 121 6.13 -16.18 28.38
CA ASP A 121 5.47 -17.34 27.74
C ASP A 121 6.29 -18.63 27.95
N ARG A 122 7.02 -18.71 29.06
CA ARG A 122 7.72 -19.93 29.49
C ARG A 122 6.82 -20.78 30.39
N PRO A 123 6.94 -22.12 30.39
CA PRO A 123 6.06 -23.01 31.15
C PRO A 123 6.03 -22.76 32.66
N ASP A 124 7.09 -22.18 33.21
CA ASP A 124 7.29 -21.85 34.62
C ASP A 124 7.10 -20.35 34.93
N ALA A 125 6.62 -19.56 33.96
CA ALA A 125 6.35 -18.14 34.18
C ALA A 125 5.28 -17.98 35.26
N LYS A 126 5.57 -17.16 36.27
CA LYS A 126 4.60 -16.70 37.26
C LYS A 126 4.28 -15.24 36.98
N GLU A 127 3.01 -14.93 36.74
CA GLU A 127 2.55 -13.55 36.66
C GLU A 127 2.69 -12.90 38.03
N ASP A 128 3.47 -11.82 38.11
CA ASP A 128 3.50 -10.94 39.26
C ASP A 128 2.34 -9.94 39.14
N PHE A 129 1.26 -10.20 39.88
CA PHE A 129 0.08 -9.33 39.92
C PHE A 129 0.31 -8.05 40.73
N GLY A 130 1.52 -7.83 41.26
CA GLY A 130 1.82 -6.74 42.17
C GLY A 130 1.12 -6.90 43.52
N SER A 131 1.67 -6.24 44.54
CA SER A 131 1.04 -6.16 45.85
C SER A 131 -0.13 -5.17 45.81
N ALA A 132 -1.25 -5.56 45.21
CA ALA A 132 -2.53 -4.92 45.49
C ALA A 132 -2.95 -5.34 46.91
N SER A 133 -2.41 -4.64 47.91
CA SER A 133 -2.97 -4.68 49.26
C SER A 133 -4.32 -3.92 49.27
N PRO A 134 -5.33 -4.43 50.00
CA PRO A 134 -6.69 -3.90 50.01
C PRO A 134 -6.81 -2.49 50.61
#